data_AF-A0A3M2CLA7-F1
#
_entry.id   AF-A0A3M2CLA7-F1
#
_cell.length_a   1.000
_cell.length_b   1.000
_cell.length_c   1.000
_cell.angle_alpha   90.00
_cell.angle_beta   90.00
_cell.angle_gamma   90.00
#
_symmetry.space_group_name_H-M   'P 1'
#
loop_
_entity.id
_entity.type
_entity.pdbx_description
1 polymer ?
#
loop_
_entity_poly.entity_id
_entity_poly.type
_entity_poly.pdbx_seq_one_letter_code
_entity_poly.pdbx_strand_id
1 'polypeptide(L)'
;MNGVFTFNIGGFYERGLADLEPFFSFHPWMYLFLIPAISMRLWAEERRVGTVELLLTLPISTWSAALGKYLAAWIFAGIALALTVPVWITVNWLGEPDNGVILASYVGSFLMAGAFLAIGACVSAATKSQVIAFVVSVVICFLFLAAGLPAVTDFFSGWAPDIVIDTVTSFSFLAHFDAITKGVIDVRDLVFFASLAGAALAANVLIIEQRKVA
;
A
#
# COMPACT_ATOMS: atom_id res chain seq x y z
N MET A 1 4.52 -6.64 15.79
CA MET A 1 4.31 -5.25 16.26
C MET A 1 2.84 -4.87 16.38
N ASN A 2 1.94 -5.27 15.46
CA ASN A 2 0.50 -4.92 15.55
C ASN A 2 -0.21 -5.29 16.87
N GLY A 3 0.15 -6.40 17.51
CA GLY A 3 -0.45 -6.77 18.80
C GLY A 3 -0.22 -5.73 19.91
N VAL A 4 0.98 -5.15 19.99
CA VAL A 4 1.28 -4.11 21.01
C VAL A 4 0.49 -2.83 20.71
N PHE A 5 0.40 -2.43 19.44
CA PHE A 5 -0.36 -1.25 19.06
C PHE A 5 -1.87 -1.42 19.26
N THR A 6 -2.40 -2.63 19.10
CA THR A 6 -3.84 -2.90 19.27
C THR A 6 -4.21 -3.05 20.75
N PHE A 7 -3.46 -3.87 21.49
CA PHE A 7 -3.81 -4.23 22.87
C PHE A 7 -3.34 -3.21 23.92
N ASN A 8 -2.21 -2.52 23.71
CA ASN A 8 -1.71 -1.51 24.65
C ASN A 8 -2.04 -0.08 24.22
N ILE A 9 -1.70 0.31 22.98
CA ILE A 9 -1.83 1.72 22.53
C ILE A 9 -3.26 2.04 22.08
N GLY A 10 -3.96 1.08 21.46
CA GLY A 10 -5.34 1.21 21.04
C GLY A 10 -6.35 1.06 22.18
N GLY A 11 -5.95 0.60 23.36
CA GLY A 11 -6.87 0.42 24.49
C GLY A 11 -7.99 -0.57 24.20
N PHE A 12 -7.74 -1.62 23.41
CA PHE A 12 -8.78 -2.58 22.98
C PHE A 12 -9.59 -3.15 24.16
N TYR A 13 -8.93 -3.49 25.26
CA TYR A 13 -9.61 -3.97 26.48
C TYR A 13 -10.35 -2.86 27.25
N GLU A 14 -9.89 -1.61 27.14
CA GLU A 14 -10.45 -0.46 27.84
C GLU A 14 -11.72 0.10 27.17
N ARG A 15 -11.89 -0.13 25.86
CA ARG A 15 -13.07 0.33 25.11
C ARG A 15 -14.34 -0.46 25.40
N GLY A 16 -14.23 -1.71 25.85
CA GLY A 16 -15.38 -2.59 26.06
C GLY A 16 -16.19 -2.92 24.80
N LEU A 17 -15.65 -2.63 23.61
CA LEU A 17 -16.24 -2.92 22.31
C LEU A 17 -15.41 -4.00 21.62
N ALA A 18 -16.08 -5.04 21.13
CA ALA A 18 -15.44 -6.10 20.35
C ALA A 18 -15.34 -5.67 18.87
N ASP A 19 -14.46 -4.72 18.55
CA ASP A 19 -14.21 -4.25 17.19
C ASP A 19 -12.73 -4.27 16.79
N LEU A 20 -12.45 -4.31 15.48
CA LEU A 20 -11.08 -4.29 14.95
C LEU A 20 -10.68 -2.96 14.33
N GLU A 21 -11.50 -1.92 14.51
CA GLU A 21 -11.19 -0.56 14.08
C GLU A 21 -9.77 -0.11 14.50
N PRO A 22 -9.34 -0.24 15.77
CA PRO A 22 -7.97 0.14 16.15
C PRO A 22 -6.88 -0.69 15.51
N PHE A 23 -7.16 -1.96 15.19
CA PHE A 23 -6.19 -2.80 14.50
C PHE A 23 -5.97 -2.29 13.07
N PHE A 24 -7.05 -1.99 12.36
CA PHE A 24 -6.99 -1.50 10.97
C PHE A 24 -6.51 -0.06 10.88
N SER A 25 -6.83 0.83 11.83
CA SER A 25 -6.36 2.23 11.79
C SER A 25 -4.83 2.37 11.76
N PHE A 26 -4.10 1.39 12.30
CA PHE A 26 -2.62 1.34 12.24
C PHE A 26 -2.06 0.68 10.97
N HIS A 27 -2.88 0.00 10.15
CA HIS A 27 -2.42 -0.68 8.93
C HIS A 27 -1.74 0.25 7.93
N PRO A 28 -2.31 1.41 7.56
CA PRO A 28 -1.70 2.30 6.59
C PRO A 28 -0.30 2.78 7.04
N TRP A 29 -0.16 3.10 8.32
CA TRP A 29 1.12 3.52 8.92
C TRP A 29 2.16 2.40 8.96
N MET A 30 1.76 1.17 9.24
CA MET A 30 2.67 0.03 9.18
C MET A 30 3.10 -0.27 7.74
N TYR A 31 2.15 -0.24 6.79
CA TYR A 31 2.39 -0.52 5.38
C TYR A 31 3.30 0.51 4.73
N LEU A 32 3.27 1.75 5.21
CA LEU A 32 4.18 2.80 4.80
C LEU A 32 5.65 2.39 4.85
N PHE A 33 6.04 1.54 5.81
CA PHE A 33 7.41 1.03 5.91
C PHE A 33 7.54 -0.39 5.38
N LEU A 34 6.57 -1.27 5.66
CA LEU A 34 6.65 -2.68 5.32
C LEU A 34 6.63 -2.90 3.80
N ILE A 35 5.74 -2.23 3.08
CA ILE A 35 5.53 -2.46 1.64
C ILE A 35 6.70 -1.90 0.81
N PRO A 36 7.22 -0.69 1.08
CA PRO A 36 8.49 -0.24 0.49
C PRO A 36 9.67 -1.17 0.77
N ALA A 37 9.76 -1.75 1.97
CA ALA A 37 10.84 -2.68 2.30
C ALA A 37 10.74 -4.00 1.48
N ILE A 38 9.53 -4.47 1.18
CA ILE A 38 9.32 -5.64 0.32
C ILE A 38 9.68 -5.29 -1.14
N SER A 39 9.22 -4.14 -1.61
CA SER A 39 9.37 -3.75 -3.03
C SER A 39 10.75 -3.22 -3.42
N MET A 40 11.55 -2.71 -2.47
CA MET A 40 12.86 -2.11 -2.77
C MET A 40 13.81 -3.05 -3.53
N ARG A 41 13.69 -4.37 -3.32
CA ARG A 41 14.58 -5.39 -3.90
C ARG A 41 14.18 -5.83 -5.31
N LEU A 42 12.92 -5.61 -5.72
CA LEU A 42 12.33 -6.14 -6.97
C LEU A 42 13.17 -5.88 -8.22
N TRP A 43 13.76 -4.68 -8.32
CA TRP A 43 14.57 -4.27 -9.46
C TRP A 43 15.92 -3.72 -9.06
N ALA A 44 16.00 -2.97 -7.96
CA ALA A 44 17.25 -2.36 -7.52
C ALA A 44 18.35 -3.40 -7.20
N GLU A 45 17.98 -4.57 -6.68
CA GLU A 45 18.96 -5.64 -6.39
C GLU A 45 19.53 -6.23 -7.66
N GLU A 46 18.67 -6.61 -8.61
CA GLU A 46 19.12 -7.16 -9.87
C GLU A 46 19.97 -6.16 -10.66
N ARG A 47 19.64 -4.87 -10.57
CA ARG A 47 20.44 -3.82 -11.20
C ARG A 47 21.79 -3.62 -10.54
N ARG A 48 21.85 -3.79 -9.23
CA ARG A 48 23.11 -3.74 -8.47
C ARG A 48 24.03 -4.90 -8.82
N VAL A 49 23.47 -6.09 -9.03
CA VAL A 49 24.22 -7.32 -9.34
C VAL A 49 24.46 -7.50 -10.85
N GLY A 50 23.76 -6.75 -11.71
CA GLY A 50 23.88 -6.83 -13.16
C GLY A 50 23.04 -7.94 -13.80
N THR A 51 22.19 -8.63 -13.03
CA THR A 51 21.35 -9.73 -13.54
C THR A 51 20.16 -9.24 -14.36
N VAL A 52 19.82 -7.94 -14.32
CA VAL A 52 18.77 -7.37 -15.18
C VAL A 52 19.09 -7.55 -16.66
N GLU A 53 20.36 -7.47 -17.06
CA GLU A 53 20.75 -7.64 -18.47
C GLU A 53 20.45 -9.07 -18.94
N LEU A 54 20.79 -10.08 -18.12
CA LEU A 54 20.45 -11.47 -18.39
C LEU A 54 18.94 -11.69 -18.47
N LEU A 55 18.17 -11.03 -17.60
CA LEU A 55 16.71 -11.13 -17.62
C LEU A 55 16.11 -10.52 -18.89
N LEU A 56 16.69 -9.43 -19.39
CA LEU A 56 16.22 -8.73 -20.59
C LEU A 56 16.64 -9.39 -21.92
N THR A 57 17.61 -10.32 -21.90
CA THR A 57 17.99 -11.14 -23.06
C THR A 57 17.14 -12.40 -23.20
N LEU A 58 16.48 -12.85 -22.13
CA LEU A 58 15.52 -13.95 -22.21
C LEU A 58 14.33 -13.57 -23.11
N PRO A 59 13.70 -14.54 -23.80
CA PRO A 59 12.54 -14.32 -24.67
C PRO A 59 11.25 -14.12 -23.85
N ILE A 60 11.33 -13.30 -22.80
CA ILE A 60 10.22 -12.93 -21.93
C ILE A 60 9.86 -11.47 -22.16
N SER A 61 8.57 -11.16 -22.16
CA SER A 61 8.13 -9.77 -22.25
C SER A 61 8.48 -9.02 -20.96
N THR A 62 8.93 -7.78 -21.08
CA THR A 62 9.15 -6.83 -19.97
C THR A 62 7.92 -6.74 -19.06
N TRP A 63 6.75 -6.70 -19.68
CA TRP A 63 5.46 -6.73 -18.99
C TRP A 63 5.29 -7.97 -18.12
N SER A 64 5.53 -9.18 -18.67
CA SER A 64 5.41 -10.43 -17.90
C SER A 64 6.38 -10.51 -16.74
N ALA A 65 7.60 -10.01 -16.90
CA ALA A 65 8.60 -9.97 -15.83
C ALA A 65 8.18 -9.02 -14.69
N ALA A 66 7.72 -7.81 -15.04
CA ALA A 66 7.25 -6.84 -14.05
C ALA A 66 6.01 -7.32 -13.31
N LEU A 67 5.04 -7.88 -14.03
CA LEU A 67 3.79 -8.35 -13.46
C LEU A 67 4.01 -9.59 -12.59
N GLY A 68 4.87 -10.53 -13.01
CA GLY A 68 5.21 -11.71 -12.22
C GLY A 68 5.89 -11.35 -10.89
N LYS A 69 6.88 -10.44 -10.92
CA LYS A 69 7.55 -9.95 -9.71
C LYS A 69 6.61 -9.18 -8.77
N TYR A 70 5.76 -8.33 -9.35
CA TYR A 70 4.73 -7.61 -8.61
C TYR A 70 3.77 -8.58 -7.91
N LEU A 71 3.21 -9.55 -8.65
CA LEU A 71 2.26 -10.53 -8.10
C LEU A 71 2.90 -11.39 -7.01
N ALA A 72 4.16 -11.81 -7.18
CA ALA A 72 4.87 -12.57 -6.16
C ALA A 72 4.97 -11.79 -4.84
N ALA A 73 5.34 -10.51 -4.92
CA ALA A 73 5.45 -9.65 -3.75
C ALA A 73 4.08 -9.25 -3.18
N TRP A 74 3.05 -9.12 -4.02
CA TRP A 74 1.67 -8.83 -3.59
C TRP A 74 1.03 -10.02 -2.89
N ILE A 75 1.24 -11.24 -3.40
CA ILE A 75 0.84 -12.49 -2.74
C ILE A 75 1.59 -12.63 -1.40
N PHE A 76 2.88 -12.32 -1.36
CA PHE A 76 3.65 -12.33 -0.11
C PHE A 76 3.04 -11.38 0.94
N ALA A 77 2.68 -10.16 0.54
CA ALA A 77 1.96 -9.22 1.42
C ALA A 77 0.59 -9.75 1.84
N GLY A 78 -0.14 -10.41 0.93
CA GLY A 78 -1.42 -11.07 1.21
C GLY A 78 -1.32 -12.22 2.21
N ILE A 79 -0.27 -13.04 2.10
CA ILE A 79 0.03 -14.10 3.08
C ILE A 79 0.31 -13.47 4.44
N ALA A 80 1.16 -12.44 4.51
CA ALA A 80 1.45 -11.74 5.76
C ALA A 80 0.18 -11.15 6.40
N LEU A 81 -0.75 -10.64 5.59
CA LEU A 81 -2.06 -10.19 6.05
C LEU A 81 -2.94 -11.35 6.53
N ALA A 82 -2.98 -12.47 5.80
CA ALA A 82 -3.73 -13.66 6.19
C ALA A 82 -3.24 -14.27 7.52
N LEU A 83 -1.95 -14.16 7.82
CA LEU A 83 -1.40 -14.56 9.14
C LEU A 83 -1.98 -13.76 10.31
N THR A 84 -2.67 -12.65 10.06
CA THR A 84 -3.34 -11.86 11.10
C THR A 84 -4.78 -12.29 11.40
N VAL A 85 -5.33 -13.23 10.62
CA VAL A 85 -6.69 -13.79 10.84
C VAL A 85 -6.92 -14.36 12.25
N PRO A 86 -5.93 -14.90 13.00
CA PRO A 86 -6.13 -15.26 14.40
C PRO A 86 -6.66 -14.12 15.28
N VAL A 87 -6.37 -12.86 14.93
CA VAL A 87 -6.91 -11.68 15.63
C VAL A 87 -8.42 -11.57 15.39
N TRP A 88 -8.88 -11.82 14.17
CA TRP A 88 -10.31 -11.86 13.81
C TRP A 88 -11.08 -12.95 14.58
N ILE A 89 -10.48 -14.14 14.72
CA ILE A 89 -11.06 -15.23 15.52
C ILE A 89 -11.17 -14.83 17.00
N THR A 90 -10.13 -14.17 17.52
CA THR A 90 -10.09 -13.73 18.92
C THR A 90 -11.22 -12.76 19.23
N VAL A 91 -11.46 -11.77 18.37
CA VAL A 91 -12.53 -10.77 18.59
C VAL A 91 -13.94 -11.39 18.50
N ASN A 92 -14.16 -12.34 17.58
CA ASN A 92 -15.42 -13.10 17.53
C ASN A 92 -15.63 -13.99 18.76
N TRP A 93 -14.56 -14.39 19.44
CA TRP A 93 -14.69 -15.16 20.68
C TRP A 93 -14.98 -14.27 21.89
N LEU A 94 -14.50 -13.02 21.88
CA LEU A 94 -14.68 -12.05 22.96
C LEU A 94 -16.02 -11.29 22.88
N GLY A 95 -16.68 -11.25 21.72
CA GLY A 95 -17.96 -10.57 21.54
C GLY A 95 -18.56 -10.80 20.15
N GLU A 96 -19.48 -9.93 19.75
CA GLU A 96 -20.19 -10.01 18.45
C GLU A 96 -19.75 -8.85 17.52
N PRO A 97 -18.57 -8.92 16.89
CA PRO A 97 -18.13 -7.91 15.93
C PRO A 97 -18.96 -7.91 14.65
N ASP A 98 -18.98 -6.78 13.95
CA ASP A 98 -19.44 -6.73 12.57
C ASP A 98 -18.40 -7.38 11.64
N ASN A 99 -18.65 -8.65 11.30
CA ASN A 99 -17.80 -9.42 10.41
C ASN A 99 -17.77 -8.88 8.97
N GLY A 100 -18.78 -8.13 8.54
CA GLY A 100 -18.81 -7.47 7.24
C GLY A 100 -17.77 -6.35 7.17
N VAL A 101 -17.70 -5.51 8.20
CA VAL A 101 -16.70 -4.45 8.34
C VAL A 101 -15.28 -5.02 8.41
N ILE A 102 -15.09 -6.13 9.13
CA ILE A 102 -13.77 -6.78 9.22
C ILE A 102 -13.34 -7.31 7.86
N LEU A 103 -14.21 -8.02 7.14
CA LEU A 103 -13.91 -8.53 5.80
C LEU A 103 -13.62 -7.39 4.82
N ALA A 104 -14.41 -6.31 4.86
CA ALA A 104 -14.18 -5.09 4.08
C ALA A 104 -12.78 -4.52 4.34
N SER A 105 -12.40 -4.40 5.61
CA SER A 105 -11.10 -3.87 6.05
C SER A 105 -9.93 -4.74 5.60
N TYR A 106 -10.09 -6.06 5.58
CA TYR A 106 -9.10 -6.99 5.04
C TYR A 106 -8.93 -6.83 3.52
N VAL A 107 -10.02 -6.75 2.78
CA VAL A 107 -10.00 -6.54 1.32
C VAL A 107 -9.37 -5.18 0.99
N GLY A 108 -9.77 -4.12 1.69
CA GLY A 108 -9.18 -2.79 1.55
C GLY A 108 -7.68 -2.78 1.85
N SER A 109 -7.26 -3.48 2.91
CA SER A 109 -5.84 -3.61 3.26
C SER A 109 -5.06 -4.31 2.15
N PHE A 110 -5.60 -5.40 1.60
CA PHE A 110 -4.95 -6.14 0.52
C PHE A 110 -4.77 -5.30 -0.76
N LEU A 111 -5.78 -4.50 -1.12
CA LEU A 111 -5.71 -3.58 -2.27
C LEU A 111 -4.76 -2.42 -2.03
N MET A 112 -4.79 -1.84 -0.83
CA MET A 112 -3.85 -0.79 -0.40
C MET A 112 -2.40 -1.28 -0.48
N ALA A 113 -2.12 -2.51 -0.01
CA ALA A 113 -0.81 -3.12 -0.15
C ALA A 113 -0.39 -3.22 -1.62
N GLY A 114 -1.29 -3.62 -2.52
CA GLY A 114 -1.02 -3.70 -3.96
C GLY A 114 -0.63 -2.34 -4.56
N ALA A 115 -1.38 -1.29 -4.24
CA ALA A 115 -1.10 0.05 -4.74
C ALA A 115 0.26 0.59 -4.24
N PHE A 116 0.57 0.46 -2.95
CA PHE A 116 1.90 0.84 -2.43
C PHE A 116 3.03 0.00 -3.02
N LEU A 117 2.78 -1.29 -3.27
CA LEU A 117 3.79 -2.19 -3.84
C LEU A 117 4.09 -1.83 -5.30
N ALA A 118 3.07 -1.45 -6.07
CA ALA A 118 3.24 -0.98 -7.44
C ALA A 118 4.08 0.30 -7.50
N ILE A 119 3.83 1.26 -6.60
CA ILE A 119 4.64 2.49 -6.45
C ILE A 119 6.10 2.11 -6.14
N GLY A 120 6.31 1.26 -5.14
CA GLY A 120 7.66 0.86 -4.74
C GLY A 120 8.40 0.06 -5.83
N ALA A 121 7.68 -0.76 -6.60
CA ALA A 121 8.24 -1.48 -7.74
C ALA A 121 8.72 -0.52 -8.84
N CYS A 122 7.93 0.52 -9.14
CA CYS A 122 8.29 1.57 -10.09
C CYS A 122 9.54 2.34 -9.65
N VAL A 123 9.61 2.76 -8.39
CA VAL A 123 10.76 3.47 -7.81
C VAL A 123 12.01 2.58 -7.77
N SER A 124 11.85 1.30 -7.41
CA SER A 124 12.93 0.31 -7.44
C SER A 124 13.49 0.13 -8.85
N ALA A 125 12.64 0.17 -9.88
CA ALA A 125 13.09 0.15 -11.28
C ALA A 125 13.77 1.45 -11.72
N ALA A 126 13.61 2.56 -11.03
CA ALA A 126 14.35 3.79 -11.35
C ALA A 126 15.78 3.81 -10.80
N THR A 127 16.09 2.93 -9.83
CA THR A 127 17.25 3.08 -8.92
C THR A 127 18.15 1.84 -8.89
N LYS A 128 19.46 2.01 -8.61
CA LYS A 128 20.42 0.89 -8.44
C LYS A 128 20.71 0.55 -6.96
N SER A 129 20.26 1.39 -6.03
CA SER A 129 20.44 1.23 -4.58
C SER A 129 19.11 0.89 -3.90
N GLN A 130 19.07 -0.24 -3.19
CA GLN A 130 17.89 -0.66 -2.40
C GLN A 130 17.50 0.39 -1.35
N VAL A 131 18.49 1.04 -0.72
CA VAL A 131 18.24 2.06 0.32
C VAL A 131 17.54 3.28 -0.28
N ILE A 132 18.01 3.75 -1.43
CA ILE A 132 17.37 4.90 -2.11
C ILE A 132 15.98 4.50 -2.60
N ALA A 133 15.83 3.30 -3.17
CA ALA A 133 14.52 2.78 -3.58
C ALA A 133 13.53 2.73 -2.41
N PHE A 134 13.98 2.28 -1.24
CA PHE A 134 13.18 2.26 -0.01
C PHE A 134 12.75 3.66 0.41
N VAL A 135 13.71 4.58 0.64
CA VAL A 135 13.43 5.92 1.18
C VAL A 135 12.50 6.70 0.25
N VAL A 136 12.76 6.67 -1.06
CA VAL A 136 11.94 7.40 -2.04
C VAL A 136 10.53 6.81 -2.10
N SER A 137 10.38 5.48 -2.04
CA SER A 137 9.06 4.83 -2.00
C SER A 137 8.29 5.20 -0.74
N VAL A 138 8.95 5.21 0.43
CA VAL A 138 8.34 5.64 1.71
C VAL A 138 7.84 7.08 1.59
N VAL A 139 8.64 8.00 1.04
CA VAL A 139 8.23 9.41 0.88
C VAL A 139 7.04 9.53 -0.05
N ILE A 140 7.04 8.85 -1.21
CA ILE A 140 5.92 8.90 -2.15
C ILE A 140 4.65 8.31 -1.52
N CYS A 141 4.75 7.13 -0.89
CA CYS A 141 3.63 6.51 -0.19
C CYS A 141 3.13 7.40 0.96
N PHE A 142 4.02 8.11 1.66
CA PHE A 142 3.63 9.05 2.72
C PHE A 142 2.83 10.22 2.16
N LEU A 143 3.22 10.77 1.01
CA LEU A 143 2.46 11.85 0.36
C LEU A 143 1.05 11.38 -0.03
N PHE A 144 0.90 10.20 -0.62
CA PHE A 144 -0.41 9.62 -0.92
C PHE A 144 -1.23 9.30 0.34
N LEU A 145 -0.57 8.87 1.41
CA LEU A 145 -1.22 8.61 2.68
C LEU A 145 -1.74 9.90 3.33
N ALA A 146 -0.88 10.91 3.40
CA ALA A 146 -1.12 12.17 4.08
C ALA A 146 -2.00 13.15 3.30
N ALA A 147 -2.22 12.92 2.01
CA ALA A 147 -2.95 13.86 1.14
C ALA A 147 -4.33 14.30 1.67
N GLY A 148 -5.02 13.45 2.43
CA GLY A 148 -6.35 13.73 2.99
C GLY A 148 -6.36 14.08 4.48
N LEU A 149 -5.18 14.29 5.09
CA LEU A 149 -5.12 14.77 6.47
C LEU A 149 -5.58 16.24 6.52
N PRO A 150 -6.33 16.64 7.57
CA PRO A 150 -6.74 18.03 7.77
C PRO A 150 -5.55 19.00 7.71
N ALA A 151 -4.41 18.62 8.29
CA ALA A 151 -3.19 19.43 8.25
C ALA A 151 -2.67 19.72 6.82
N VAL A 152 -2.90 18.80 5.87
CA VAL A 152 -2.52 18.98 4.47
C VAL A 152 -3.58 19.80 3.75
N THR A 153 -4.86 19.48 3.90
CA THR A 153 -5.96 20.23 3.25
C THR A 153 -6.03 21.68 3.72
N ASP A 154 -5.79 21.95 5.01
CA ASP A 154 -5.76 23.29 5.59
C ASP A 154 -4.55 24.11 5.12
N PHE A 155 -3.43 23.44 4.82
CA PHE A 155 -2.28 24.10 4.21
C PHE A 155 -2.58 24.58 2.79
N PHE A 156 -3.30 23.77 2.00
CA PHE A 156 -3.69 24.12 0.64
C PHE A 156 -4.86 25.11 0.60
N SER A 157 -5.79 25.07 1.56
CA SER A 157 -6.94 26.00 1.61
C SER A 157 -6.54 27.46 1.76
N GLY A 158 -5.33 27.73 2.27
CA GLY A 158 -4.79 29.08 2.37
C GLY A 158 -4.42 29.74 1.04
N TRP A 159 -4.25 28.98 -0.06
CA TRP A 159 -3.75 29.54 -1.33
C TRP A 159 -4.20 28.82 -2.61
N ALA A 160 -4.79 27.63 -2.51
CA ALA A 160 -5.22 26.83 -3.65
C ALA A 160 -6.76 26.86 -3.82
N PRO A 161 -7.27 26.79 -5.06
CA PRO A 161 -8.71 26.67 -5.33
C PRO A 161 -9.29 25.35 -4.76
N ASP A 162 -10.58 25.36 -4.41
CA ASP A 162 -11.29 24.20 -3.85
C ASP A 162 -11.16 22.93 -4.72
N ILE A 163 -11.12 23.08 -6.05
CA ILE A 163 -10.90 21.98 -7.00
C ILE A 163 -9.57 21.24 -6.74
N VAL A 164 -8.52 21.96 -6.35
CA VAL A 164 -7.20 21.38 -6.06
C VAL A 164 -7.26 20.60 -4.74
N ILE A 165 -7.97 21.13 -3.74
CA ILE A 165 -8.14 20.50 -2.42
C ILE A 165 -8.94 19.20 -2.56
N ASP A 166 -10.03 19.22 -3.32
CA ASP A 166 -10.85 18.04 -3.61
C ASP A 166 -10.04 16.98 -4.36
N THR A 167 -9.22 17.40 -5.33
CA THR A 167 -8.35 16.49 -6.08
C THR A 167 -7.30 15.86 -5.15
N VAL A 168 -6.62 16.65 -4.31
CA VAL A 168 -5.62 16.15 -3.37
C VAL A 168 -6.25 15.16 -2.37
N THR A 169 -7.44 15.48 -1.86
CA THR A 169 -8.19 14.60 -0.96
C THR A 169 -8.59 13.29 -1.64
N SER A 170 -8.94 13.33 -2.93
CA SER A 170 -9.26 12.13 -3.72
C SER A 170 -8.06 11.19 -3.96
N PHE A 171 -6.83 11.65 -3.73
CA PHE A 171 -5.63 10.81 -3.76
C PHE A 171 -5.29 10.20 -2.40
N SER A 172 -6.07 10.51 -1.34
CA SER A 172 -5.74 10.08 0.02
C SER A 172 -6.05 8.62 0.27
N PHE A 173 -5.00 7.83 0.47
CA PHE A 173 -5.13 6.45 0.91
C PHE A 173 -5.82 6.34 2.26
N LEU A 174 -5.54 7.29 3.16
CA LEU A 174 -6.09 7.29 4.50
C LEU A 174 -7.61 7.54 4.48
N ALA A 175 -8.09 8.48 3.66
CA ALA A 175 -9.52 8.77 3.54
C ALA A 175 -10.30 7.57 2.96
N HIS A 176 -9.80 6.98 1.88
CA HIS A 176 -10.40 5.78 1.28
C HIS A 176 -10.39 4.59 2.24
N PHE A 177 -9.28 4.39 2.96
CA PHE A 177 -9.17 3.28 3.91
C PHE A 177 -10.06 3.48 5.15
N ASP A 178 -10.17 4.70 5.69
CA ASP A 178 -11.04 5.02 6.82
C ASP A 178 -12.52 4.78 6.50
N ALA A 179 -12.96 5.12 5.28
CA ALA A 179 -14.31 4.83 4.79
C ALA A 179 -14.58 3.31 4.74
N ILE A 180 -13.63 2.52 4.23
CA ILE A 180 -13.71 1.06 4.17
C ILE A 180 -13.77 0.46 5.59
N THR A 181 -12.96 0.96 6.53
CA THR A 181 -12.97 0.47 7.92
C THR A 181 -14.25 0.78 8.68
N LYS A 182 -15.08 1.69 8.17
CA LYS A 182 -16.42 1.98 8.69
C LYS A 182 -17.51 1.17 7.99
N GLY A 183 -17.14 0.21 7.14
CA GLY A 183 -18.06 -0.68 6.44
C GLY A 183 -18.61 -0.13 5.12
N VAL A 184 -18.13 1.02 4.66
CA VAL A 184 -18.54 1.60 3.38
C VAL A 184 -17.54 1.17 2.31
N ILE A 185 -17.87 0.10 1.57
CA ILE A 185 -17.12 -0.27 0.38
C ILE A 185 -17.74 0.46 -0.81
N ASP A 186 -17.13 1.55 -1.26
CA ASP A 186 -17.49 2.16 -2.54
C ASP A 186 -16.64 1.52 -3.66
N VAL A 187 -17.26 1.32 -4.83
CA VAL A 187 -16.56 0.95 -6.07
C VAL A 187 -15.49 1.98 -6.41
N ARG A 188 -15.70 3.24 -6.02
CA ARG A 188 -14.72 4.31 -6.21
C ARG A 188 -13.38 4.01 -5.53
N ASP A 189 -13.39 3.46 -4.31
CA ASP A 189 -12.19 3.17 -3.55
C ASP A 189 -11.42 2.00 -4.19
N LEU A 190 -12.15 0.96 -4.63
CA LEU A 190 -11.60 -0.18 -5.35
C LEU A 190 -10.94 0.26 -6.67
N VAL A 191 -11.64 1.10 -7.44
CA VAL A 191 -11.15 1.64 -8.71
C VAL A 191 -9.94 2.54 -8.50
N PHE A 192 -9.93 3.34 -7.42
CA PHE A 192 -8.78 4.17 -7.06
C PHE A 192 -7.51 3.33 -6.83
N PHE A 193 -7.56 2.32 -5.95
CA PHE A 193 -6.40 1.47 -5.68
C PHE A 193 -5.96 0.69 -6.93
N ALA A 194 -6.91 0.14 -7.69
CA ALA A 194 -6.61 -0.64 -8.90
C ALA A 194 -6.00 0.24 -10.01
N SER A 195 -6.55 1.45 -10.23
CA SER A 195 -6.05 2.38 -11.25
C SER A 195 -4.65 2.88 -10.91
N LEU A 196 -4.38 3.20 -9.64
CA LEU A 196 -3.06 3.62 -9.20
C LEU A 196 -2.04 2.49 -9.29
N ALA A 197 -2.41 1.27 -8.90
CA ALA A 197 -1.55 0.09 -9.06
C ALA A 197 -1.22 -0.14 -10.55
N GLY A 198 -2.23 -0.08 -11.42
CA GLY A 198 -2.05 -0.22 -12.87
C GLY A 198 -1.16 0.86 -13.47
N ALA A 199 -1.38 2.13 -13.11
CA ALA A 199 -0.58 3.25 -13.58
C ALA A 199 0.89 3.16 -13.13
N ALA A 200 1.12 2.81 -11.86
CA ALA A 200 2.47 2.64 -11.33
C ALA A 200 3.20 1.43 -11.95
N LEU A 201 2.49 0.33 -12.25
CA LEU A 201 3.04 -0.80 -12.98
C LEU A 201 3.34 -0.48 -14.44
N ALA A 202 2.49 0.28 -15.12
CA ALA A 202 2.77 0.76 -16.47
C ALA A 202 4.02 1.63 -16.49
N ALA A 203 4.14 2.57 -15.54
CA ALA A 203 5.34 3.38 -15.38
C ALA A 203 6.60 2.53 -15.11
N ASN A 204 6.47 1.49 -14.28
CA ASN A 204 7.56 0.54 -14.02
C ASN A 204 8.09 -0.10 -15.32
N VAL A 205 7.19 -0.60 -16.16
CA VAL A 205 7.55 -1.22 -17.44
C VAL A 205 8.21 -0.22 -18.39
N LEU A 206 7.66 0.99 -18.50
CA LEU A 206 8.25 2.05 -19.32
C LEU A 206 9.67 2.41 -18.87
N ILE A 207 9.92 2.50 -17.56
CA ILE A 207 11.25 2.77 -17.01
C ILE A 207 12.25 1.65 -17.34
N ILE A 208 11.79 0.40 -17.37
CA ILE A 208 12.63 -0.75 -17.73
C ILE A 208 12.96 -0.71 -19.23
N GLU A 209 11.98 -0.42 -20.08
CA GLU A 209 12.15 -0.37 -21.53
C GLU A 209 13.04 0.77 -22.00
N GLN A 210 12.87 1.99 -21.45
CA GLN A 210 13.73 3.13 -21.78
C GLN A 210 15.21 2.84 -21.49
N ARG A 211 15.48 2.08 -20.43
CA ARG A 211 16.84 1.70 -20.03
C ARG A 211 17.39 0.46 -20.74
N LYS A 212 16.59 -0.21 -21.57
CA LYS A 212 17.07 -1.25 -22.49
C LYS A 212 17.75 -0.64 -23.72
N VAL A 213 17.39 0.60 -24.06
CA VAL A 213 17.85 1.30 -25.28
C VAL A 213 19.07 2.21 -25.01
N ALA A 214 19.31 2.58 -23.76
CA ALA A 214 20.40 3.45 -23.32
C ALA A 214 21.60 2.65 -22.80
#